data_AF-A0A6A0AQ94-F1
#
_entry.id   AF-A0A6A0AQ94-F1
#
_cell.length_a   1.000
_cell.length_b   1.000
_cell.length_c   1.000
_cell.angle_alpha   90.00
_cell.angle_beta   90.00
_cell.angle_gamma   90.00
#
_symmetry.space_group_name_H-M   'P 1'
#
loop_
_entity.id
_entity.type
_entity.pdbx_description
1 polymer ?
#
loop_
_entity_poly.entity_id
_entity_poly.type
_entity_poly.pdbx_seq_one_letter_code
_entity_poly.pdbx_strand_id
1 'polypeptide(L)'
;MTSATTTSVYASLIAAIEAKNGVLQVDVRRLRDILGAGRTGSTVARTIESELARVGILHLPPTIPTSQDRRVVLCTNPMVKIVIENLRGGDVEGRSAMLAA
;
A
#
# COMPACT_ATOMS: atom_id res chain seq x y z
N MET A 1 -7.81 24.39 4.60
CA MET A 1 -6.93 24.32 5.79
C MET A 1 -6.64 22.86 6.21
N THR A 2 -6.42 21.94 5.26
CA THR A 2 -6.27 20.49 5.53
C THR A 2 -4.82 20.00 5.56
N SER A 3 -3.84 20.82 5.15
CA SER A 3 -2.48 20.35 4.87
C SER A 3 -1.65 19.95 6.10
N ALA A 4 -1.86 20.57 7.27
CA ALA A 4 -1.07 20.27 8.47
C ALA A 4 -1.48 18.94 9.13
N THR A 5 -2.79 18.69 9.26
CA THR A 5 -3.32 17.46 9.86
C THR A 5 -3.01 16.24 9.01
N THR A 6 -3.21 16.34 7.69
CA THR A 6 -2.88 15.24 6.75
C THR A 6 -1.39 14.90 6.77
N THR A 7 -0.52 15.91 6.83
CA THR A 7 0.94 15.69 6.97
C THR A 7 1.29 14.98 8.28
N SER A 8 0.66 15.34 9.40
CA SER A 8 0.89 14.66 10.69
C SER A 8 0.42 13.19 10.69
N VAL A 9 -0.65 12.87 9.96
CA VAL A 9 -1.19 11.51 9.88
C VAL A 9 -0.34 10.62 8.98
N TYR A 10 0.14 11.14 7.83
CA TYR A 10 1.07 10.39 6.98
C TYR A 10 2.45 10.21 7.63
N ALA A 11 2.93 11.19 8.40
CA ALA A 11 4.12 11.00 9.23
C ALA A 11 3.94 9.87 10.25
N SER A 12 2.75 9.76 10.85
CA SER A 12 2.42 8.65 11.75
C SER A 12 2.39 7.30 11.02
N LEU A 13 2.00 7.26 9.74
CA LEU A 13 2.10 6.05 8.92
C LEU A 13 3.56 5.65 8.67
N ILE A 14 4.44 6.61 8.38
CA ILE A 14 5.88 6.35 8.21
C ILE A 14 6.46 5.73 9.49
N ALA A 15 6.22 6.34 10.64
CA ALA A 15 6.68 5.80 11.92
C ALA A 15 6.13 4.38 12.19
N ALA A 16 4.87 4.12 11.82
CA ALA A 16 4.28 2.80 11.95
C ALA A 16 4.89 1.75 10.99
N ILE A 17 5.32 2.16 9.80
CA ILE A 17 6.06 1.31 8.85
C ILE A 17 7.43 0.95 9.44
N GLU A 18 8.17 1.94 9.94
CA GLU A 18 9.49 1.74 10.54
C GLU A 18 9.43 0.83 11.78
N ALA A 19 8.45 1.06 12.65
CA ALA A 19 8.21 0.23 13.84
C ALA A 19 7.83 -1.22 13.51
N LYS A 20 7.35 -1.50 12.29
CA LYS A 20 7.02 -2.84 11.81
C LYS A 20 8.04 -3.36 10.80
N ASN A 21 9.33 -3.16 11.07
CA ASN A 21 10.43 -3.66 10.26
C ASN A 21 10.38 -3.20 8.79
N GLY A 22 9.87 -1.98 8.54
CA GLY A 22 9.82 -1.37 7.21
C GLY A 22 8.62 -1.78 6.35
N VAL A 23 7.65 -2.53 6.89
CA VAL A 23 6.45 -2.96 6.14
C VAL A 23 5.19 -2.85 7.00
N LEU A 24 4.13 -2.25 6.45
CA LEU A 24 2.83 -2.15 7.11
C LEU A 24 1.69 -2.57 6.18
N GLN A 25 0.93 -3.59 6.57
CA GLN A 25 -0.31 -3.94 5.88
C GLN A 25 -1.50 -3.17 6.48
N VAL A 26 -2.30 -2.53 5.64
CA VAL A 26 -3.49 -1.77 6.04
C VAL A 26 -4.66 -2.03 5.08
N ASP A 27 -5.89 -1.91 5.58
CA ASP A 27 -7.08 -1.92 4.73
C ASP A 27 -7.20 -0.59 3.98
N VAL A 28 -7.70 -0.63 2.74
CA VAL A 28 -7.94 0.57 1.93
C VAL A 28 -8.92 1.52 2.62
N ARG A 29 -9.87 0.97 3.39
CA ARG A 29 -10.77 1.74 4.25
C ARG A 29 -10.02 2.73 5.14
N ARG A 30 -8.93 2.31 5.78
CA ARG A 30 -8.14 3.16 6.67
C ARG A 30 -7.49 4.33 5.91
N LEU A 31 -6.98 4.07 4.71
CA LEU A 31 -6.36 5.11 3.87
C LEU A 31 -7.40 6.11 3.36
N ARG A 32 -8.59 5.63 2.99
CA ARG A 32 -9.73 6.49 2.65
C ARG A 32 -10.12 7.39 3.81
N ASP A 33 -10.17 6.85 5.02
CA ASP A 33 -10.59 7.60 6.22
C ASP A 33 -9.61 8.73 6.56
N ILE A 34 -8.32 8.55 6.27
CA ILE A 34 -7.30 9.62 6.39
C ILE A 34 -7.61 10.80 5.45
N LEU A 35 -8.16 10.53 4.27
CA LEU A 35 -8.60 11.56 3.33
C LEU A 35 -9.98 12.15 3.69
N GLY A 36 -10.67 11.62 4.70
CA GLY A 36 -12.03 12.02 5.06
C GLY A 36 -13.07 11.67 3.98
N ALA A 37 -12.79 10.71 3.12
CA ALA A 37 -13.67 10.35 2.01
C ALA A 37 -14.73 9.30 2.42
N GLY A 38 -15.96 9.43 1.91
CA GLY A 38 -17.03 8.46 2.22
C GLY A 38 -16.91 7.13 1.47
N ARG A 39 -16.46 7.15 0.19
CA ARG A 39 -16.35 5.97 -0.67
C ARG A 39 -14.97 5.89 -1.33
N THR A 40 -14.48 4.69 -1.58
CA THR A 40 -13.22 4.46 -2.30
C THR A 40 -13.50 4.29 -3.78
N GLY A 41 -13.87 5.38 -4.42
CA GLY A 41 -13.94 5.43 -5.88
C GLY A 41 -12.53 5.50 -6.51
N SER A 42 -12.47 5.38 -7.84
CA SER A 42 -11.23 5.53 -8.61
C SER A 42 -10.50 6.85 -8.33
N THR A 43 -11.23 7.96 -8.20
CA THR A 43 -10.66 9.27 -7.85
C THR A 43 -10.00 9.25 -6.46
N VAL A 44 -10.66 8.62 -5.48
CA VAL A 44 -10.13 8.54 -4.11
C VAL A 44 -8.92 7.62 -4.07
N ALA A 45 -8.95 6.47 -4.75
CA ALA A 45 -7.80 5.58 -4.88
C ALA A 45 -6.58 6.30 -5.48
N ARG A 46 -6.77 7.06 -6.57
CA ARG A 46 -5.70 7.86 -7.20
C ARG A 46 -5.18 8.99 -6.30
N THR A 47 -6.06 9.57 -5.49
CA THR A 47 -5.67 10.58 -4.50
C THR A 47 -4.83 9.96 -3.39
N ILE A 48 -5.20 8.77 -2.90
CA ILE A 48 -4.40 8.00 -1.94
C ILE A 48 -3.00 7.72 -2.51
N GLU A 49 -2.91 7.24 -3.75
CA GLU A 49 -1.62 6.99 -4.43
C GLU A 49 -0.76 8.26 -4.48
N SER A 50 -1.36 9.39 -4.86
CA SER A 50 -0.66 10.67 -4.98
C SER A 50 -0.15 11.16 -3.63
N GLU A 51 -0.96 11.05 -2.57
CA GLU A 51 -0.56 11.46 -1.22
C GLU A 51 0.51 10.55 -0.63
N LEU A 52 0.41 9.23 -0.81
CA LEU A 52 1.44 8.27 -0.39
C LEU A 52 2.76 8.54 -1.09
N ALA A 53 2.74 8.71 -2.42
CA ALA A 53 3.92 9.01 -3.21
C ALA A 53 4.56 10.35 -2.80
N ARG A 54 3.75 11.37 -2.52
CA ARG A 54 4.21 12.70 -2.07
C ARG A 54 5.03 12.63 -0.77
N VAL A 55 4.73 11.68 0.11
CA VAL A 55 5.45 11.47 1.38
C VAL A 55 6.49 10.35 1.32
N GLY A 56 6.76 9.77 0.14
CA GLY A 56 7.74 8.70 -0.04
C GLY A 56 7.29 7.32 0.44
N ILE A 57 5.97 7.11 0.64
CA ILE A 57 5.43 5.78 0.92
C ILE A 57 5.10 5.08 -0.39
N LEU A 58 5.69 3.91 -0.57
CA LEU A 58 5.41 2.97 -1.64
C LEU A 58 4.30 2.01 -1.21
N HIS A 59 3.55 1.48 -2.17
CA HIS A 59 2.50 0.51 -1.88
C HIS A 59 2.49 -0.69 -2.86
N LEU A 60 1.87 -1.76 -2.39
CA LEU A 60 1.54 -2.97 -3.16
C LEU A 60 0.10 -3.38 -2.85
N PRO A 61 -0.73 -3.77 -3.84
CA PRO A 61 -0.45 -3.85 -5.29
C PRO A 61 -0.08 -2.50 -5.96
N PRO A 62 0.41 -2.52 -7.23
CA PRO A 62 0.88 -1.31 -7.93
C PRO A 62 -0.19 -0.23 -8.12
N THR A 63 -1.47 -0.58 -7.97
CA THR A 63 -2.59 0.38 -7.89
C THR A 63 -3.39 0.12 -6.62
N ILE A 64 -3.94 1.17 -6.03
CA ILE A 64 -4.81 1.05 -4.84
C ILE A 64 -6.16 0.48 -5.28
N PRO A 65 -6.59 -0.67 -4.73
CA PRO A 65 -7.89 -1.24 -5.06
C PRO A 65 -9.04 -0.30 -4.66
N THR A 66 -10.12 -0.29 -5.45
CA THR A 66 -11.34 0.49 -5.12
C THR A 66 -12.21 -0.19 -4.04
N SER A 67 -12.03 -1.49 -3.83
CA SER A 67 -12.70 -2.20 -2.73
C SER A 67 -12.05 -1.84 -1.39
N GLN A 68 -12.85 -1.34 -0.44
CA GLN A 68 -12.40 -0.84 0.86
C GLN A 68 -11.85 -1.92 1.78
N ASP A 69 -12.32 -3.15 1.61
CA ASP A 69 -11.95 -4.29 2.45
C ASP A 69 -10.69 -5.00 1.92
N ARG A 70 -10.17 -4.56 0.78
CA ARG A 70 -8.86 -5.02 0.29
C ARG A 70 -7.75 -4.43 1.16
N ARG A 71 -6.71 -5.22 1.33
CA ARG A 71 -5.48 -4.80 2.00
C ARG A 71 -4.43 -4.38 0.99
N VAL A 72 -3.69 -3.35 1.38
CA VAL A 72 -2.48 -2.89 0.71
C VAL A 72 -1.31 -3.00 1.68
N VAL A 73 -0.13 -3.26 1.13
CA VAL A 73 1.12 -3.27 1.87
C VAL A 73 1.82 -1.95 1.58
N LEU A 74 2.29 -1.28 2.63
CA LEU A 74 3.01 -0.02 2.58
C LEU A 74 4.46 -0.25 2.99
N CYS A 75 5.39 0.42 2.33
CA CYS A 75 6.81 0.43 2.69
C CYS A 75 7.45 1.76 2.26
N THR A 76 8.58 2.13 2.85
CA THR A 76 9.34 3.35 2.47
C THR A 76 10.59 3.02 1.66
N ASN A 77 11.02 1.75 1.67
CA ASN A 77 12.24 1.31 0.99
C ASN A 77 11.92 0.62 -0.35
N PRO A 78 12.45 1.10 -1.50
CA PRO A 78 12.20 0.49 -2.80
C PRO A 78 12.73 -0.94 -2.92
N MET A 79 13.82 -1.29 -2.24
CA MET A 79 14.34 -2.67 -2.24
C MET A 79 13.35 -3.63 -1.57
N VAL A 80 12.72 -3.20 -0.49
CA VAL A 80 11.68 -3.99 0.19
C VAL A 80 10.48 -4.20 -0.74
N LYS A 81 10.07 -3.16 -1.49
CA LYS A 81 9.01 -3.28 -2.49
C LYS A 81 9.35 -4.35 -3.55
N ILE A 82 10.54 -4.28 -4.14
CA ILE A 82 11.02 -5.23 -5.16
C ILE A 82 11.04 -6.66 -4.62
N VAL A 83 11.54 -6.86 -3.39
CA VAL A 83 11.56 -8.18 -2.75
C VAL A 83 10.13 -8.73 -2.58
N ILE A 84 9.18 -7.92 -2.09
CA ILE A 84 7.79 -8.36 -1.93
C ILE A 84 7.13 -8.68 -3.29
N GLU A 85 7.40 -7.89 -4.32
CA GLU A 85 6.93 -8.14 -5.69
C GLU A 85 7.48 -9.47 -6.23
N ASN A 86 8.78 -9.72 -6.08
CA ASN A 86 9.43 -10.95 -6.54
C ASN A 86 8.96 -12.18 -5.76
N LEU A 87 8.77 -12.08 -4.44
CA LEU A 87 8.26 -13.17 -3.62
C LEU A 87 6.82 -13.55 -4.01
N ARG A 88 5.99 -12.57 -4.39
CA ARG A 88 4.64 -12.84 -4.92
C ARG A 88 4.65 -13.43 -6.33
N GLY A 89 5.65 -13.09 -7.14
CA GLY A 89 5.86 -13.65 -8.47
C GLY A 89 6.43 -15.08 -8.47
N GLY A 90 7.15 -15.47 -7.41
CA GLY A 90 7.78 -16.80 -7.30
C GLY A 90 6.82 -17.97 -7.07
N ASP A 91 5.59 -17.72 -6.63
CA ASP A 91 4.59 -18.77 -6.34
C ASP A 91 3.92 -19.39 -7.58
N VAL A 92 4.09 -18.80 -8.78
CA VAL A 92 3.43 -19.27 -10.01
C VAL A 92 4.29 -20.19 -10.90
N GLU A 93 5.61 -20.24 -10.72
CA GLU A 93 6.50 -21.03 -11.59
C GLU A 93 6.83 -22.43 -11.03
N GLY A 94 6.71 -22.64 -9.71
CA GLY A 94 7.06 -23.92 -9.06
C GLY A 94 6.00 -25.02 -9.11
N ARG A 95 4.75 -24.72 -9.56
CA ARG A 95 3.61 -25.65 -9.41
C ARG A 95 3.09 -26.24 -10.73
N SER A 96 3.52 -25.71 -11.88
CA SER A 96 3.11 -26.20 -13.20
C SER A 96 4.03 -27.29 -13.78
N ALA A 97 5.20 -27.55 -13.19
CA ALA A 97 6.15 -28.54 -13.70
C ALA A 97 6.01 -29.96 -13.11
N MET A 98 5.14 -30.19 -12.11
CA MET A 98 5.00 -31.49 -11.43
C MET A 98 3.75 -32.29 -11.84
N LEU A 99 2.96 -31.81 -12.81
CA LEU A 99 1.75 -32.50 -13.29
C LEU A 99 1.86 -33.02 -14.73
N ALA A 100 3.08 -33.09 -15.28
CA ALA A 100 3.33 -33.54 -16.65
C ALA A 100 4.38 -34.67 -16.76
N ALA A 101 4.48 -35.53 -15.73
CA ALA A 101 5.29 -36.75 -15.76
C ALA A 101 4.46 -37.97 -15.34
#